data_AF-A0A5J4Q6F3-F1
#
_entry.id   AF-A0A5J4Q6F3-F1
#
_cell.length_a   1.000
_cell.length_b   1.000
_cell.length_c   1.000
_cell.angle_alpha   90.00
_cell.angle_beta   90.00
_cell.angle_gamma   90.00
#
_symmetry.space_group_name_H-M   'P 1'
#
loop_
_entity.id
_entity.type
_entity.pdbx_description
1 polymer ?
#
loop_
_entity_poly.entity_id
_entity_poly.type
_entity_poly.pdbx_seq_one_letter_code
_entity_poly.pdbx_strand_id
1 'polypeptide(L)' 'INGQADVLIFPNIESGNTFYKSLSLFAKAESAGLLQGPACPVILPSRSDSGLSKYYSLAMACLTSKNS' A
#
# COMPACT_ATOMS: atom_id res chain seq x y z
N ILE A 1 16.52 12.30 -10.17
CA ILE A 1 16.22 10.87 -10.05
C ILE A 1 16.01 10.33 -11.46
N ASN A 2 16.80 9.36 -11.92
CA ASN A 2 16.85 8.91 -13.32
C ASN A 2 15.76 7.86 -13.65
N GLY A 3 14.52 8.09 -13.21
CA GLY A 3 13.40 7.16 -13.41
C GLY A 3 13.45 5.85 -12.61
N GLN A 4 14.43 5.70 -11.71
CA GLN A 4 14.62 4.52 -10.86
C GLN A 4 14.35 4.91 -9.41
N ALA A 5 13.07 5.03 -9.03
CA ALA A 5 12.68 5.37 -7.67
C ALA A 5 12.08 4.15 -6.97
N ASP A 6 12.62 3.79 -5.79
CA ASP A 6 12.06 2.74 -4.93
C ASP A 6 10.90 3.26 -4.05
N VAL A 7 10.90 4.56 -3.74
CA VAL A 7 9.91 5.21 -2.88
C VAL A 7 9.38 6.48 -3.55
N LEU A 8 8.06 6.63 -3.53
CA LEU A 8 7.34 7.81 -3.99
C LEU A 8 6.65 8.47 -2.80
N ILE A 9 6.96 9.75 -2.55
CA ILE A 9 6.30 10.57 -1.53
C ILE A 9 5.34 11.52 -2.25
N PHE A 10 4.07 11.45 -1.90
CA PHE A 10 3.03 12.28 -2.51
C PHE A 10 2.87 13.59 -1.72
N PRO A 11 2.64 14.72 -2.41
CA PRO A 11 2.48 16.03 -1.76
C PRO A 11 1.19 16.14 -0.93
N ASN A 12 0.19 15.30 -1.21
CA ASN A 12 -1.10 15.27 -0.50
C ASN A 12 -1.82 13.93 -0.69
N ILE A 13 -2.92 13.73 0.03
CA ILE A 13 -3.70 12.50 0.00
C ILE A 13 -4.40 12.28 -1.35
N GLU A 14 -4.83 13.34 -2.01
CA GLU A 14 -5.54 13.29 -3.28
C GLU A 14 -4.63 12.72 -4.38
N SER A 15 -3.39 13.19 -4.47
CA SER A 15 -2.41 12.71 -5.43
C SER A 15 -2.01 11.25 -5.16
N GLY A 16 -1.77 10.88 -3.90
CA GLY A 16 -1.47 9.49 -3.52
C GLY A 16 -2.62 8.52 -3.80
N ASN A 17 -3.85 8.88 -3.43
CA ASN A 17 -5.03 8.05 -3.66
C ASN A 17 -5.37 7.93 -5.15
N THR A 18 -5.21 9.02 -5.92
CA THR A 18 -5.39 9.00 -7.38
C THR A 18 -4.40 8.03 -8.01
N PHE A 19 -3.11 8.15 -7.67
CA PHE A 19 -2.07 7.25 -8.16
C PHE A 19 -2.34 5.79 -7.78
N TYR A 20 -2.65 5.51 -6.50
CA TYR A 20 -3.00 4.18 -6.01
C TYR A 20 -4.14 3.54 -6.82
N LYS A 21 -5.23 4.29 -7.03
CA LYS A 21 -6.37 3.79 -7.81
C LYS A 21 -6.05 3.60 -9.28
N SER A 22 -5.26 4.49 -9.88
CA SER A 22 -4.82 4.34 -11.27
C SER A 22 -4.00 3.07 -11.46
N LEU A 23 -3.11 2.73 -10.52
CA LEU A 23 -2.36 1.47 -10.55
C LEU A 23 -3.28 0.25 -10.43
N SER A 24 -4.23 0.29 -9.50
CA SER A 24 -5.17 -0.80 -9.28
C SER A 24 -6.09 -1.03 -10.48
N LEU A 25 -6.64 0.03 -11.08
CA LEU A 25 -7.64 -0.05 -12.14
C LEU A 25 -7.03 -0.24 -13.54
N PHE A 26 -5.94 0.48 -13.85
CA PHE A 26 -5.42 0.54 -15.21
C PHE A 26 -4.13 -0.26 -15.40
N ALA A 27 -3.25 -0.28 -14.38
CA ALA A 27 -2.00 -1.02 -14.46
C ALA A 27 -2.13 -2.48 -13.99
N LYS A 28 -3.27 -2.86 -13.40
CA LYS A 28 -3.50 -4.18 -12.77
C LYS A 28 -2.40 -4.54 -11.77
N ALA A 29 -1.84 -3.53 -11.10
CA ALA A 29 -0.78 -3.74 -10.12
C ALA A 29 -1.36 -4.43 -8.88
N GLU A 30 -0.64 -5.43 -8.38
CA GLU A 30 -0.90 -5.99 -7.05
C GLU A 30 -0.35 -5.05 -5.99
N SER A 31 -1.13 -4.85 -4.93
CA SER A 31 -0.81 -3.88 -3.88
C SER A 31 -0.98 -4.49 -2.49
N ALA A 32 -0.17 -4.00 -1.56
CA ALA A 32 -0.30 -4.26 -0.13
C ALA A 32 -0.21 -2.92 0.61
N GLY A 33 -1.06 -2.74 1.63
CA GLY A 33 -1.14 -1.52 2.41
C GLY A 33 -1.05 -1.78 3.90
N LEU A 34 -0.25 -0.97 4.60
CA LEU A 34 -0.09 -0.99 6.05
C LEU A 34 0.06 0.44 6.54
N LEU A 35 -0.54 0.77 7.69
CA LEU A 35 -0.26 2.04 8.38
C LEU A 35 1.11 2.00 9.05
N GLN A 36 1.91 3.03 8.80
CA GLN A 36 3.20 3.25 9.45
C GLN A 36 3.05 4.26 10.59
N GLY A 37 3.74 4.02 11.71
CA GLY A 37 3.71 4.87 12.91
C GLY A 37 2.91 4.37 14.12
N PRO A 38 1.86 3.54 14.00
CA PRO A 38 1.22 2.91 15.15
C PRO A 38 2.15 1.95 15.90
N ALA A 39 1.83 1.65 17.17
CA ALA A 39 2.62 0.73 18.02
C ALA A 39 2.50 -0.76 17.61
N CYS A 40 1.55 -1.10 16.75
CA CYS A 40 1.37 -2.44 16.21
C CYS A 40 0.91 -2.34 14.74
N PRO A 41 1.09 -3.40 13.92
CA PRO A 41 0.66 -3.37 12.53
C PRO A 41 -0.85 -3.17 12.38
N VAL A 42 -1.27 -2.17 11.61
CA VAL A 42 -2.68 -1.90 11.30
C VAL A 42 -2.88 -1.86 9.80
N ILE A 43 -3.76 -2.74 9.29
CA ILE A 43 -4.17 -2.75 7.88
C ILE A 43 -5.53 -2.09 7.73
N LEU A 44 -5.69 -1.28 6.67
CA LEU A 44 -6.95 -0.60 6.34
C LEU A 44 -7.28 -0.85 4.86
N PRO A 45 -7.83 -2.02 4.51
CA PRO A 45 -8.17 -2.32 3.14
C PRO A 45 -9.32 -1.43 2.64
N SER A 46 -9.26 -1.01 1.39
CA SER A 46 -10.40 -0.40 0.72
C SER A 46 -11.45 -1.46 0.39
N ARG A 47 -12.72 -1.04 0.39
CA ARG A 47 -13.83 -1.87 -0.09
C ARG A 47 -13.63 -2.33 -1.54
N SER A 48 -12.98 -1.50 -2.36
CA SER A 48 -12.69 -1.81 -3.76
C SER A 48 -11.49 -2.73 -3.97
N ASP A 49 -10.74 -3.05 -2.91
CA ASP A 49 -9.55 -3.89 -3.05
C ASP A 49 -9.92 -5.35 -3.32
N SER A 50 -9.10 -5.99 -4.15
CA SER A 50 -9.21 -7.41 -4.45
C SER A 50 -8.96 -8.28 -3.21
N GLY A 51 -9.44 -9.52 -3.22
CA GLY A 51 -9.13 -10.49 -2.16
C GLY A 51 -7.62 -10.72 -2.00
N LEU A 52 -6.87 -10.69 -3.10
CA LEU A 52 -5.42 -10.89 -3.11
C LEU A 52 -4.68 -9.69 -2.50
N SER A 53 -5.07 -8.46 -2.82
CA SER A 53 -4.49 -7.24 -2.20
C SER A 53 -4.69 -7.23 -0.69
N LYS A 54 -5.86 -7.70 -0.21
CA LYS A 54 -6.15 -7.84 1.23
C LYS A 54 -5.26 -8.91 1.87
N TYR A 55 -5.08 -10.04 1.19
CA TYR A 55 -4.20 -11.12 1.65
C TYR A 55 -2.74 -10.66 1.73
N TYR A 56 -2.23 -9.95 0.72
CA TYR A 56 -0.86 -9.41 0.76
C TYR A 56 -0.68 -8.35 1.83
N SER A 57 -1.69 -7.53 2.10
CA SER A 57 -1.66 -6.58 3.21
C SER A 57 -1.54 -7.30 4.56
N LEU A 58 -2.27 -8.42 4.76
CA LEU A 58 -2.14 -9.26 5.94
C LEU A 58 -0.73 -9.89 6.05
N ALA A 59 -0.22 -10.46 4.96
CA ALA A 59 1.12 -11.03 4.94
C ALA A 59 2.19 -9.97 5.27
N MET A 60 2.07 -8.77 4.70
CA MET A 60 2.95 -7.64 4.96
C MET A 60 2.89 -7.21 6.43
N ALA A 61 1.70 -7.20 7.05
CA ALA A 61 1.54 -6.91 8.47
C ALA A 61 2.29 -7.94 9.34
N CYS A 62 2.18 -9.24 9.02
CA CYS A 62 2.90 -10.30 9.73
C CYS A 62 4.42 -10.18 9.58
N LEU A 63 4.91 -9.83 8.39
CA LEU A 63 6.34 -9.63 8.14
C LEU A 63 6.89 -8.42 8.91
N THR A 64 6.12 -7.33 8.93
CA THR A 64 6.53 -6.09 9.62
C THR A 64 6.47 -6.25 11.14
N SER A 65 5.49 -7.02 11.66
CA SER A 65 5.35 -7.30 13.10
C SER A 65 6.56 -7.97 13.72
N LYS A 66 7.32 -8.76 12.95
CA LYS A 66 8.51 -9.47 13.46
C LYS A 66 9.73 -8.57 13.61
N ASN A 67 9.70 -7.40 12.97
CA ASN A 67 10.82 -6.46 12.93
C ASN A 67 10.64 -5.29 13.91
N SER A 68 9.55 -5.28 14.69
CA SER A 68 9.25 -4.29 15.73
C SER A 68 9.71 -4.74 17.11
#